data_AF-A0A7S4JHP8-F1
#
_entry.id   AF-A0A7S4JHP8-F1
#
_cell.length_a   1.000
_cell.length_b   1.000
_cell.length_c   1.000
_cell.angle_alpha   90.00
_cell.angle_beta   90.00
_cell.angle_gamma   90.00
#
_symmetry.space_group_name_H-M   'P 1'
#
loop_
_entity.id
_entity.type
_entity.pdbx_description
1 polymer ?
#
loop_
_entity_poly.entity_id
_entity_poly.type
_entity_poly.pdbx_seq_one_letter_code
_entity_poly.pdbx_strand_id
1 'polypeptide(L)'
;LLLQMLPNITVFPANPNIDRVLRVTKLLLCPSLWPEAFGLVAVEAALRGIPCVSSDSCGLAEANPVSALCLPLNIYFDVRTSTHYGGTSANAVCQGGADAT
;
A
#
# COMPACT_ATOMS: atom_id res chain seq x y z
N LEU A 1 -10.89 -6.87 17.06
CA LEU A 1 -10.70 -7.26 18.47
C LEU A 1 -9.26 -7.71 18.79
N LEU A 2 -8.66 -8.66 18.07
CA LEU A 2 -7.30 -9.15 18.40
C LEU A 2 -6.20 -8.08 18.34
N LEU A 3 -6.20 -7.22 17.32
CA LEU A 3 -5.19 -6.16 17.17
C LEU A 3 -5.22 -5.12 18.31
N GLN A 4 -6.37 -4.90 18.94
CA GLN A 4 -6.52 -3.95 20.04
C GLN A 4 -5.89 -4.46 21.35
N MET A 5 -5.53 -5.75 21.41
CA MET A 5 -4.87 -6.34 22.57
C MET A 5 -3.35 -6.10 22.57
N LEU A 6 -2.78 -5.63 21.45
CA LEU A 6 -1.35 -5.35 21.34
C LEU A 6 -1.06 -3.93 21.87
N PRO A 7 -0.13 -3.76 22.83
CA PRO A 7 0.08 -2.49 23.53
C PRO A 7 0.65 -1.38 22.65
N ASN A 8 1.18 -1.73 21.48
CA ASN A 8 1.80 -0.84 20.51
C ASN A 8 0.89 -0.57 19.29
N ILE A 9 -0.36 -1.03 19.30
CA ILE A 9 -1.32 -0.81 18.22
C ILE A 9 -2.45 0.08 18.71
N THR A 10 -2.65 1.19 18.01
CA THR A 10 -3.85 2.02 18.15
C THR A 10 -4.70 1.86 16.90
N VAL A 11 -5.93 1.38 17.05
CA VAL A 11 -6.87 1.22 15.94
C VAL A 11 -7.74 2.47 15.84
N PHE A 12 -7.65 3.18 14.72
CA PHE A 12 -8.52 4.31 14.43
C PHE A 12 -9.81 3.84 13.76
N PRO A 13 -10.98 4.39 14.13
CA PRO A 13 -12.20 4.17 13.34
C PRO A 13 -12.07 4.85 11.97
N ALA A 14 -12.81 4.35 10.98
CA ALA A 14 -12.90 5.00 9.68
C ALA A 14 -13.33 6.46 9.86
N ASN A 15 -12.59 7.38 9.24
CA ASN A 15 -12.82 8.81 9.36
C ASN A 15 -12.75 9.46 7.98
N PRO A 16 -13.74 10.29 7.59
CA PRO A 16 -13.66 11.03 6.34
C PRO A 16 -12.58 12.12 6.37
N ASN A 17 -12.11 12.54 7.55
CA ASN A 17 -11.01 13.46 7.68
C ASN A 17 -9.70 12.71 7.94
N ILE A 18 -8.92 12.50 6.87
CA ILE A 18 -7.64 11.78 6.91
C ILE A 18 -6.58 12.49 7.77
N ASP A 19 -6.69 13.81 8.00
CA ASP A 19 -5.74 14.56 8.85
C ASP A 19 -5.74 14.08 10.30
N ARG A 20 -6.82 13.44 10.77
CA ARG A 20 -6.83 12.85 12.11
C ARG A 20 -5.80 11.75 12.27
N VAL A 21 -5.50 11.04 11.19
CA VAL A 21 -4.47 10.00 11.17
C VAL A 21 -3.13 10.64 10.82
N LEU A 22 -3.05 11.34 9.68
CA LEU A 22 -1.78 11.83 9.16
C LEU A 22 -1.08 12.86 10.06
N ARG A 23 -1.81 13.66 10.84
CA ARG A 23 -1.21 14.66 11.74
C ARG A 23 -0.32 14.06 12.84
N VAL A 24 -0.61 12.83 13.26
CA VAL A 24 0.17 12.11 14.29
C VAL A 24 1.12 11.08 13.67
N THR A 25 1.07 10.89 12.35
CA THR A 25 1.90 9.94 11.62
C THR A 25 3.27 10.53 11.33
N LYS A 26 4.33 9.84 11.76
CA LYS A 26 5.72 10.20 11.46
C LYS A 26 6.28 9.47 10.23
N LEU A 27 5.70 8.31 9.92
CA LEU A 27 6.05 7.42 8.83
C LEU A 27 4.78 6.66 8.45
N LEU A 28 4.44 6.67 7.16
CA LEU A 28 3.35 5.85 6.62
C LEU A 28 3.93 4.54 6.07
N LEU A 29 3.25 3.43 6.35
CA LEU A 29 3.56 2.13 5.77
C LEU A 29 2.36 1.69 4.91
N CYS A 30 2.59 1.41 3.63
CA CYS A 30 1.60 0.94 2.67
C CYS A 30 2.08 -0.36 2.00
N PRO A 31 2.08 -1.50 2.72
CA PRO A 31 2.65 -2.76 2.25
C PRO A 31 1.61 -3.55 1.45
N SER A 32 1.01 -2.91 0.45
CA SER A 32 -0.06 -3.49 -0.37
C SER A 32 0.39 -4.80 -1.03
N LEU A 33 -0.35 -5.89 -0.80
CA LEU A 33 -0.09 -7.23 -1.37
C LEU A 33 -0.98 -7.53 -2.59
N TRP A 34 -1.47 -6.48 -3.22
CA TRP A 34 -2.41 -6.47 -4.33
C TRP A 34 -2.03 -5.38 -5.34
N PRO A 35 -2.49 -5.46 -6.59
CA PRO A 35 -2.21 -4.42 -7.57
C PRO A 35 -3.07 -3.18 -7.29
N GLU A 36 -2.47 -2.14 -6.73
CA GLU A 36 -3.14 -0.89 -6.40
C GLU A 36 -3.21 0.06 -7.60
N ALA A 37 -4.39 0.64 -7.86
CA ALA A 37 -4.60 1.47 -9.04
C ALA A 37 -3.88 2.82 -8.98
N PHE A 38 -3.74 3.44 -7.79
CA PHE A 38 -3.07 4.74 -7.65
C PHE A 38 -2.42 4.96 -6.29
N GLY A 39 -3.00 4.60 -5.15
CA GLY A 39 -2.35 4.86 -3.86
C GLY A 39 -2.52 6.29 -3.33
N LEU A 40 -3.78 6.75 -3.23
CA LEU A 40 -4.12 8.09 -2.72
C LEU A 40 -3.45 8.42 -1.39
N VAL A 41 -3.39 7.46 -0.46
CA VAL A 41 -2.81 7.66 0.88
C VAL A 41 -1.33 8.00 0.83
N ALA A 42 -0.58 7.50 -0.16
CA ALA A 42 0.83 7.84 -0.36
C ALA A 42 0.99 9.30 -0.82
N VAL A 43 0.13 9.76 -1.74
CA VAL A 43 0.10 11.16 -2.20
C VAL A 43 -0.30 12.09 -1.05
N GLU A 44 -1.32 11.72 -0.27
CA GLU A 44 -1.78 12.51 0.88
C GLU A 44 -0.70 12.66 1.95
N ALA A 45 0.07 11.60 2.21
CA ALA A 45 1.22 11.64 3.10
C ALA A 45 2.34 12.53 2.55
N ALA A 46 2.67 12.40 1.26
CA ALA A 46 3.69 13.21 0.60
C ALA A 46 3.38 14.72 0.65
N LEU A 47 2.11 15.10 0.43
CA LEU A 47 1.66 16.50 0.53
C LEU A 47 1.86 17.11 1.94
N ARG A 48 2.01 16.27 2.97
CA ARG A 48 2.26 16.67 4.36
C ARG A 48 3.72 16.48 4.78
N GLY A 49 4.60 16.09 3.85
CA GLY A 49 6.01 15.79 4.13
C GLY A 49 6.21 14.53 4.98
N ILE A 50 5.25 13.61 4.99
CA ILE A 50 5.34 12.35 5.72
C ILE A 50 5.98 11.31 4.80
N PRO A 51 7.11 10.70 5.18
CA PRO A 51 7.71 9.63 4.38
C PRO A 51 6.76 8.42 4.31
N CYS A 52 6.63 7.82 3.13
CA CYS A 52 5.84 6.63 2.88
C CYS A 52 6.74 5.47 2.45
N VAL A 53 6.73 4.37 3.19
CA VAL A 53 7.30 3.09 2.77
C VAL A 53 6.18 2.28 2.14
N SER A 54 6.29 1.99 0.84
CA SER A 54 5.24 1.32 0.07
C SER A 54 5.75 0.08 -0.65
N SER A 55 4.85 -0.78 -1.12
CA SER A 55 5.21 -1.72 -2.19
C SER A 55 5.49 -0.98 -3.49
N ASP A 56 6.28 -1.62 -4.36
CA ASP A 56 6.53 -1.23 -5.75
C ASP A 56 5.40 -1.68 -6.70
N SER A 57 4.16 -1.74 -6.20
CA SER A 57 3.02 -2.28 -6.94
C SER A 57 2.25 -1.23 -7.72
N CYS A 58 2.24 -1.35 -9.05
CA CYS A 58 1.30 -0.69 -9.95
C CYS A 58 1.26 0.83 -9.69
N GLY A 59 0.08 1.44 -9.62
CA GLY A 59 -0.05 2.88 -9.42
C GLY A 59 0.52 3.37 -8.09
N LEU A 60 0.61 2.51 -7.06
CA LEU A 60 1.25 2.89 -5.79
C LEU A 60 2.74 3.21 -5.97
N ALA A 61 3.44 2.51 -6.89
CA ALA A 61 4.83 2.80 -7.21
C ALA A 61 5.00 4.19 -7.85
N GLU A 62 3.99 4.64 -8.61
CA GLU A 62 3.97 5.98 -9.23
C GLU A 62 3.55 7.06 -8.24
N ALA A 63 2.66 6.76 -7.30
CA ALA A 63 2.18 7.73 -6.32
C ALA A 63 3.16 8.04 -5.19
N ASN A 64 4.09 7.13 -4.87
CA ASN A 64 5.12 7.41 -3.90
C ASN A 64 6.26 8.20 -4.56
N PRO A 65 6.47 9.49 -4.21
CA PRO A 65 7.48 10.31 -4.86
C PRO A 65 8.92 9.93 -4.46
N VAL A 66 9.09 9.07 -3.47
CA VAL A 66 10.41 8.63 -2.99
C VAL A 66 10.62 7.17 -3.37
N SER A 67 11.14 6.94 -4.57
CA SER A 67 11.38 5.59 -5.12
C SER A 67 12.24 4.69 -4.22
N ALA A 68 13.16 5.27 -3.45
CA ALA A 68 13.99 4.54 -2.48
C ALA A 68 13.19 3.92 -1.30
N LEU A 69 11.94 4.36 -1.10
CA LEU A 69 11.01 3.82 -0.10
C LEU A 69 9.96 2.90 -0.72
N CYS A 70 10.03 2.63 -2.03
CA CYS A 70 9.25 1.58 -2.70
C CYS A 70 10.01 0.26 -2.61
N LEU A 71 9.43 -0.73 -1.94
CA LEU A 71 10.04 -2.03 -1.70
C LEU A 71 9.46 -3.09 -2.65
N PRO A 72 10.31 -3.99 -3.18
CA PRO A 72 9.84 -5.11 -3.99
C PRO A 72 9.05 -6.09 -3.14
N LEU A 73 7.73 -6.11 -3.30
CA LEU A 73 6.84 -7.04 -2.60
C LEU A 73 6.11 -7.95 -3.59
N ASN A 74 5.79 -9.16 -3.12
CA ASN A 74 4.99 -10.10 -3.90
C ASN A 74 3.51 -9.79 -3.75
N ILE A 75 2.79 -9.83 -4.87
CA ILE A 75 1.35 -9.76 -4.93
C ILE A 75 0.79 -11.16 -4.70
N TYR A 76 -0.26 -11.24 -3.86
CA TYR A 76 -0.95 -12.49 -3.50
C TYR A 76 -2.40 -12.51 -3.95
N PHE A 77 -3.00 -11.35 -4.20
CA PHE A 77 -4.40 -11.28 -4.60
C PHE A 77 -4.66 -10.11 -5.53
N ASP A 78 -5.43 -10.32 -6.59
CA ASP A 78 -5.95 -9.26 -7.44
C ASP A 78 -7.47 -9.25 -7.42
N VAL A 79 -8.04 -8.16 -6.90
CA VAL A 79 -9.49 -7.94 -6.80
C VAL A 79 -10.14 -7.87 -8.19
N ARG A 80 -9.42 -7.36 -9.20
CA ARG A 80 -9.99 -7.16 -10.55
C ARG A 80 -10.25 -8.49 -11.24
N THR A 81 -9.36 -9.45 -11.05
CA THR A 81 -9.43 -10.78 -11.68
C THR A 81 -9.94 -11.85 -10.71
N SER A 82 -10.05 -11.54 -9.41
CA SER A 82 -10.32 -12.52 -8.34
C SER A 82 -9.31 -13.66 -8.28
N THR A 83 -8.07 -13.39 -8.72
CA THR A 83 -6.98 -14.38 -8.76
C THR A 83 -6.18 -14.34 -7.48
N HIS A 84 -5.90 -15.51 -6.92
CA HIS A 84 -4.93 -15.71 -5.85
C HIS A 84 -3.59 -16.13 -6.44
N TYR A 85 -2.56 -15.33 -6.20
CA TYR A 85 -1.19 -15.63 -6.62
C TYR A 85 -0.45 -16.35 -5.49
N GLY A 86 0.49 -17.23 -5.84
CA GLY A 86 1.41 -17.86 -4.89
C GLY A 86 2.53 -16.94 -4.39
N GLY A 87 2.40 -15.62 -4.60
CA GLY A 87 3.44 -14.63 -4.40
C GLY A 87 4.17 -14.30 -5.70
N THR A 88 3.50 -13.58 -6.60
CA THR A 88 4.07 -13.14 -7.89
C THR A 88 4.67 -11.76 -7.74
N SER A 89 5.82 -11.48 -8.38
CA SER A 89 6.44 -10.15 -8.33
C SER A 89 5.46 -9.07 -8.80
N ALA A 90 5.42 -7.92 -8.12
CA ALA A 90 4.52 -6.84 -8.47
C ALA A 90 4.65 -6.40 -9.93
N ASN A 91 5.88 -6.31 -10.44
CA ASN A 91 6.14 -5.90 -11.82
C ASN A 91 5.46 -6.81 -12.86
N ALA A 92 5.47 -8.13 -12.66
CA ALA A 92 4.82 -9.08 -13.56
C ALA A 92 3.29 -8.89 -13.61
N VAL A 93 2.66 -8.67 -12.45
CA VAL A 93 1.20 -8.45 -12.37
C VAL A 93 0.81 -7.07 -12.94
N CYS A 94 1.62 -6.05 -12.66
CA CYS A 94 1.31 -4.67 -12.99
C CYS A 94 1.52 -4.30 -14.46
N GLN A 95 2.45 -4.97 -15.16
CA GLN A 95 2.67 -4.78 -16.59
C GLN A 95 1.70 -5.60 -17.47
N GLY A 96 0.67 -6.21 -16.88
CA GLY A 96 -0.28 -7.06 -17.62
C GLY A 96 0.34 -8.37 -18.09
N GLY A 97 1.33 -8.89 -17.35
CA GLY A 97 1.97 -10.17 -17.63
C GLY A 97 0.92 -11.27 -17.76
N ALA A 98 0.88 -11.85 -18.94
CA ALA A 98 -0.04 -12.90 -19.38
C ALA A 98 0.27 -14.27 -18.75
N ASP A 99 0.43 -14.34 -17.44
CA ASP A 99 0.62 -15.61 -16.72
C ASP A 99 -0.62 -15.91 -15.86
N ALA A 100 -1.64 -16.43 -16.54
CA ALA A 100 -2.65 -17.31 -15.98
C ALA A 100 -3.16 -18.25 -17.09
N THR A 101 -2.24 -19.04 -17.67
CA THR A 101 -2.59 -20.37 -18.21
C THR A 101 -2.79 -21.35 -17.07
#